data_AF-A0A950EBT2-F1
#
_entry.id   AF-A0A950EBT2-F1
#
_cell.length_a   1.000
_cell.length_b   1.000
_cell.length_c   1.000
_cell.angle_alpha   90.00
_cell.angle_beta   90.00
_cell.angle_gamma   90.00
#
_symmetry.space_group_name_H-M   'P 1'
#
loop_
_entity.id
_entity.type
_entity.pdbx_description
1 polymer ?
#
loop_
_entity_poly.entity_id
_entity_poly.type
_entity_poly.pdbx_seq_one_letter_code
_entity_poly.pdbx_strand_id
1 'polypeptide(L)'
;MAQDLRGDQDALRIMTRRLNSALAEAGAVVQAVDHFLSEELGIGITAASRAFDSQRAVGDDDREMLVTSHLAYGRVSGKNRLYVLTATLDKNERKEPYTQIIAEERTPWADCSREVKLQSFAMLPELLGSLATRVEEVASQTAKTVEAVRELLDMMRRPLDAPEPVPAGAPSPSPPPSNDLDLTVTSDPTLFKRPRPR
;
A
#
# COMPACT_ATOMS: atom_id res chain seq x y z
N MET A 1 22.26 -44.52 25.61
CA MET A 1 22.84 -43.16 25.53
C MET A 1 23.66 -42.95 24.24
N ALA A 2 24.79 -43.65 24.00
CA ALA A 2 25.61 -43.39 22.80
C ALA A 2 24.98 -43.86 21.47
N GLN A 3 24.15 -44.91 21.49
CA GLN A 3 23.39 -45.35 20.32
C GLN A 3 22.24 -44.39 19.98
N ASP A 4 21.57 -43.85 21.00
CA ASP A 4 20.47 -42.89 20.84
C ASP A 4 20.97 -41.61 20.15
N LEU A 5 22.14 -41.10 20.56
CA LEU A 5 22.77 -39.93 19.92
C LEU A 5 23.12 -40.14 18.44
N ARG A 6 23.50 -41.36 18.03
CA ARG A 6 23.76 -41.67 16.63
C ARG A 6 22.46 -41.71 15.81
N GLY A 7 21.40 -42.30 16.38
CA GLY A 7 20.07 -42.30 15.78
C GLY A 7 19.55 -40.89 15.53
N ASP A 8 19.68 -40.00 16.52
CA ASP A 8 19.25 -38.60 16.42
C ASP A 8 20.03 -37.83 15.35
N GLN A 9 21.33 -38.07 15.22
CA GLN A 9 22.17 -37.44 14.19
C GLN A 9 21.77 -37.86 12.77
N ASP A 10 21.49 -39.15 12.55
CA ASP A 10 21.08 -39.63 11.24
C ASP A 10 19.66 -39.15 10.88
N ALA A 11 18.75 -39.11 11.86
CA ALA A 11 17.43 -38.50 11.70
C ALA A 11 17.55 -37.02 11.30
N LEU A 12 18.41 -36.25 11.97
CA LEU A 12 18.62 -34.84 11.66
C LEU A 12 19.14 -34.65 10.23
N ARG A 13 20.10 -35.47 9.79
CA ARG A 13 20.61 -35.42 8.40
C ARG A 13 19.51 -35.66 7.37
N ILE A 14 18.63 -36.64 7.62
CA ILE A 14 17.51 -36.94 6.72
C ILE A 14 16.54 -35.74 6.68
N MET A 15 16.18 -35.18 7.84
CA MET A 15 15.30 -34.02 7.93
C MET A 15 15.87 -32.80 7.22
N THR A 16 17.16 -32.49 7.41
CA THR A 16 17.82 -31.36 6.73
C THR A 16 17.79 -31.52 5.21
N ARG A 17 18.04 -32.72 4.67
CA ARG A 17 17.95 -32.96 3.22
C ARG A 17 16.54 -32.73 2.68
N ARG A 18 15.51 -33.24 3.38
CA ARG A 18 14.10 -33.03 2.99
C ARG A 18 13.74 -31.56 3.01
N LEU A 19 14.13 -30.84 4.06
CA LEU A 19 13.91 -29.40 4.17
C LEU A 19 14.62 -28.65 3.04
N ASN A 20 15.82 -29.08 2.60
CA ASN A 20 16.56 -28.45 1.51
C ASN A 20 15.82 -28.59 0.19
N SER A 21 15.31 -29.80 -0.10
CA SER A 21 14.50 -30.06 -1.29
C SER A 21 13.25 -29.18 -1.29
N ALA A 22 12.50 -29.18 -0.18
CA ALA A 22 11.28 -28.39 -0.07
C ALA A 22 11.52 -26.88 -0.24
N LEU A 23 12.63 -26.36 0.30
CA LEU A 23 13.00 -24.95 0.12
C LEU A 23 13.36 -24.63 -1.34
N ALA A 24 14.07 -25.53 -2.03
CA ALA A 24 14.42 -25.34 -3.44
C ALA A 24 13.17 -25.34 -4.33
N GLU A 25 12.25 -26.27 -4.08
CA GLU A 25 10.94 -26.33 -4.76
C GLU A 25 10.12 -25.07 -4.50
N ALA A 26 10.01 -24.64 -3.24
CA ALA A 26 9.32 -23.39 -2.87
C ALA A 26 9.96 -22.18 -3.57
N GLY A 27 11.29 -22.12 -3.62
CA GLY A 27 12.03 -21.06 -4.31
C GLY A 27 11.73 -21.02 -5.80
N ALA A 28 11.66 -22.17 -6.48
CA ALA A 28 11.32 -22.25 -7.89
C ALA A 28 9.87 -21.77 -8.15
N VAL A 29 8.93 -22.14 -7.28
CA VAL A 29 7.53 -21.68 -7.38
C VAL A 29 7.43 -20.17 -7.17
N VAL A 30 8.08 -19.62 -6.13
CA VAL A 30 8.10 -18.18 -5.87
C VAL A 30 8.69 -17.43 -7.06
N GLN A 31 9.80 -17.91 -7.63
CA GLN A 31 10.42 -17.29 -8.80
C GLN A 31 9.50 -17.32 -10.02
N ALA A 32 8.78 -18.42 -10.27
CA ALA A 32 7.82 -18.52 -11.36
C ALA A 32 6.66 -17.54 -11.17
N VAL A 33 6.12 -17.42 -9.96
CA VAL A 33 5.06 -16.45 -9.64
C VAL A 33 5.56 -15.02 -9.76
N ASP A 34 6.76 -14.72 -9.25
CA ASP A 34 7.37 -13.39 -9.34
C ASP A 34 7.53 -12.95 -10.80
N HIS A 35 8.03 -13.86 -11.66
CA HIS A 35 8.17 -13.62 -13.09
C HIS A 35 6.82 -13.39 -13.77
N PHE A 36 5.83 -14.26 -13.50
CA PHE A 36 4.49 -14.15 -14.05
C PHE A 36 3.82 -12.82 -13.69
N LEU A 37 3.88 -12.41 -12.41
CA LEU A 37 3.26 -11.17 -11.95
C LEU A 37 3.95 -9.90 -12.52
N SER A 38 5.28 -9.94 -12.63
CA SER A 38 6.08 -8.77 -13.00
C SER A 38 6.26 -8.60 -14.51
N GLU A 39 6.57 -9.66 -15.24
CA GLU A 39 6.92 -9.61 -16.66
C GLU A 39 5.72 -9.90 -17.56
N GLU A 40 4.86 -10.85 -17.19
CA GLU A 40 3.71 -11.21 -18.03
C GLU A 40 2.50 -10.30 -17.78
N LEU A 41 2.12 -10.10 -16.51
CA LEU A 41 0.97 -9.28 -16.17
C LEU A 41 1.29 -7.79 -16.01
N GLY A 42 2.54 -7.44 -15.69
CA GLY A 42 2.95 -6.05 -15.48
C GLY A 42 2.17 -5.34 -14.37
N ILE A 43 1.73 -6.07 -13.34
CA ILE A 43 0.85 -5.52 -12.30
C ILE A 43 1.63 -4.48 -11.49
N GLY A 44 1.22 -3.21 -11.58
CA GLY A 44 1.74 -2.09 -10.79
C GLY A 44 1.01 -1.87 -9.46
N ILE A 45 0.22 -2.84 -9.02
CA ILE A 45 -0.58 -2.78 -7.79
C ILE A 45 0.15 -3.51 -6.67
N THR A 46 0.11 -2.93 -5.47
CA THR A 46 0.69 -3.51 -4.27
C THR A 46 -0.37 -4.24 -3.45
N ALA A 47 -0.02 -5.39 -2.89
CA ALA A 47 -0.85 -6.11 -1.93
C ALA A 47 0.02 -6.84 -0.90
N ALA A 48 -0.58 -7.13 0.25
CA ALA A 48 0.05 -7.91 1.31
C ALA A 48 -0.94 -8.97 1.82
N SER A 49 -0.40 -10.12 2.23
CA SER A 49 -1.13 -11.14 2.99
C SER A 49 -1.31 -10.72 4.45
N ARG A 50 -2.12 -11.46 5.22
CA ARG A 50 -2.10 -11.34 6.69
C ARG A 50 -0.72 -11.64 7.26
N ALA A 51 -0.48 -11.18 8.49
CA ALA A 51 0.78 -11.42 9.17
C ALA A 51 1.00 -12.93 9.37
N PHE A 52 2.17 -13.43 8.97
CA PHE A 52 2.59 -14.82 9.26
C PHE A 52 3.48 -14.90 10.50
N ASP A 53 4.07 -13.78 10.91
CA ASP A 53 4.79 -13.65 12.17
C ASP A 53 4.39 -12.35 12.86
N SER A 54 4.35 -12.40 14.20
CA SER A 54 3.96 -11.29 15.05
C SER A 54 4.68 -11.40 16.38
N GLN A 55 5.57 -10.44 16.64
CA GLN A 55 6.41 -10.42 17.82
C GLN A 55 6.24 -9.10 18.57
N ARG A 56 6.14 -9.18 19.90
CA ARG A 56 6.18 -7.99 20.74
C ARG A 56 7.63 -7.61 21.02
N ALA A 57 7.94 -6.34 20.85
CA ALA A 57 9.23 -5.75 21.15
C ALA A 57 9.06 -4.59 22.13
N VAL A 58 10.12 -4.24 22.85
CA VAL A 58 10.19 -3.01 23.64
C VAL A 58 11.19 -2.11 22.93
N GLY A 59 10.74 -0.93 22.49
CA GLY A 59 11.61 0.05 21.84
C GLY A 59 12.55 0.73 22.84
N ASP A 60 13.49 1.51 22.33
CA ASP A 60 14.48 2.24 23.16
C ASP A 60 13.83 3.20 24.17
N ASP A 61 12.62 3.70 23.85
CA ASP A 61 11.81 4.58 24.70
C ASP A 61 10.93 3.82 25.72
N ASP A 62 11.19 2.52 25.95
CA ASP A 62 10.40 1.62 26.82
C ASP A 62 8.93 1.47 26.38
N ARG A 63 8.64 1.80 25.11
CA ARG A 63 7.30 1.64 24.51
C ARG A 63 7.12 0.23 23.97
N GLU A 64 5.96 -0.36 24.27
CA GLU A 64 5.55 -1.63 23.66
C GLU A 64 5.28 -1.46 22.16
N MET A 65 6.00 -2.23 21.35
CA MET A 65 5.85 -2.27 19.90
C MET A 65 5.41 -3.66 19.45
N LEU A 66 4.72 -3.72 18.32
CA LEU A 66 4.38 -4.97 17.64
C LEU A 66 5.09 -4.99 16.28
N VAL A 67 5.97 -5.96 16.09
CA VAL A 67 6.60 -6.23 14.80
C VAL A 67 5.79 -7.30 14.10
N THR A 68 5.27 -7.00 12.92
CA THR A 68 4.52 -7.96 12.09
C THR A 68 5.23 -8.17 10.76
N SER A 69 5.27 -9.42 10.31
CA SER A 69 5.84 -9.78 9.01
C SER A 69 4.78 -10.35 8.08
N HIS A 70 4.75 -9.83 6.85
CA HIS A 70 3.77 -10.14 5.83
C HIS A 70 4.48 -10.55 4.54
N LEU A 71 3.95 -11.52 3.81
CA LEU A 71 4.34 -11.71 2.41
C LEU A 71 3.59 -10.67 1.57
N ALA A 72 4.30 -9.93 0.73
CA ALA A 72 3.76 -8.85 -0.07
C ALA A 72 4.29 -8.89 -1.51
N TYR A 73 3.53 -8.24 -2.40
CA TYR A 73 3.94 -7.97 -3.78
C TYR A 73 3.87 -6.46 -4.03
N GLY A 74 4.85 -5.95 -4.78
CA GLY A 74 4.94 -4.53 -5.07
C GLY A 74 6.36 -4.07 -5.36
N ARG A 75 6.56 -2.75 -5.36
CA ARG A 75 7.81 -2.16 -5.81
C ARG A 75 8.92 -2.22 -4.76
N VAL A 76 10.01 -2.92 -5.07
CA VAL A 76 11.25 -2.97 -4.28
C VAL A 76 12.43 -2.70 -5.21
N SER A 77 13.28 -1.74 -4.85
CA SER A 77 14.42 -1.31 -5.67
C SER A 77 14.05 -1.00 -7.12
N GLY A 78 12.89 -0.36 -7.31
CA GLY A 78 12.40 0.09 -8.63
C GLY A 78 11.66 -0.95 -9.46
N LYS A 79 11.68 -2.24 -9.09
CA LYS A 79 11.01 -3.36 -9.79
C LYS A 79 9.87 -3.92 -8.95
N ASN A 80 8.82 -4.45 -9.59
CA ASN A 80 7.76 -5.16 -8.88
C ASN A 80 8.24 -6.58 -8.58
N ARG A 81 8.24 -6.96 -7.30
CA ARG A 81 8.71 -8.25 -6.82
C ARG A 81 7.91 -8.73 -5.62
N LEU A 82 8.02 -10.02 -5.34
CA LEU A 82 7.65 -10.61 -4.05
C LEU A 82 8.71 -10.24 -2.99
N TYR A 83 8.23 -9.76 -1.84
CA TYR A 83 9.07 -9.35 -0.72
C TYR A 83 8.38 -9.64 0.61
N VAL A 84 9.16 -9.65 1.69
CA VAL A 84 8.64 -9.67 3.06
C VAL A 84 8.58 -8.23 3.54
N LEU A 85 7.38 -7.79 3.93
CA LEU A 85 7.15 -6.52 4.59
C LEU A 85 7.20 -6.75 6.09
N THR A 86 8.19 -6.17 6.76
CA THR A 86 8.24 -6.11 8.22
C THR A 86 7.78 -4.73 8.63
N ALA A 87 6.64 -4.66 9.32
CA ALA A 87 6.09 -3.43 9.85
C ALA A 87 6.26 -3.41 11.37
N THR A 88 6.78 -2.30 11.90
CA THR A 88 6.78 -2.05 13.34
C THR A 88 5.65 -1.10 13.67
N LEU A 89 4.78 -1.51 14.58
CA LEU A 89 3.61 -0.76 15.01
C LEU A 89 3.79 -0.31 16.46
N ASP A 90 3.51 0.96 16.73
CA ASP A 90 3.48 1.51 18.10
C ASP A 90 2.08 1.38 18.71
N LYS A 91 2.05 1.21 20.02
CA LYS A 91 0.82 1.17 20.81
C LYS A 91 0.42 2.59 21.15
N ASN A 92 -0.69 3.07 20.57
CA ASN A 92 -1.20 4.39 20.88
C ASN A 92 -1.53 4.52 22.39
N GLU A 93 -1.18 5.67 22.99
CA GLU A 93 -1.34 5.97 24.43
C GLU A 93 -2.80 5.82 24.92
N ARG A 94 -3.77 5.81 24.00
CA ARG A 94 -5.21 5.75 24.27
C ARG A 94 -5.78 4.33 24.46
N LYS A 95 -4.94 3.30 24.68
CA LYS A 95 -5.36 1.88 24.82
C LYS A 95 -6.02 1.27 23.57
N GLU A 96 -5.81 1.89 22.41
CA GLU A 96 -6.26 1.36 21.12
C GLU A 96 -5.31 0.25 20.64
N PRO A 97 -5.76 -0.63 19.71
CA PRO A 97 -4.88 -1.62 19.09
C PRO A 97 -3.67 -0.96 18.41
N TYR A 98 -2.58 -1.72 18.24
CA TYR A 98 -1.40 -1.31 17.47
C TYR A 98 -1.83 -0.88 16.07
N THR A 99 -1.88 0.43 15.84
CA THR A 99 -2.47 1.02 14.62
C THR A 99 -1.50 1.92 13.88
N GLN A 100 -0.51 2.49 14.57
CA GLN A 100 0.45 3.39 13.97
C GLN A 100 1.69 2.63 13.51
N ILE A 101 1.89 2.54 12.19
CA ILE A 101 3.13 2.03 11.61
C ILE A 101 4.22 3.09 11.78
N ILE A 102 5.27 2.76 12.52
CA ILE A 102 6.41 3.65 12.78
C ILE A 102 7.62 3.32 11.92
N ALA A 103 7.73 2.08 11.43
CA ALA A 103 8.78 1.66 10.53
C ALA A 103 8.27 0.56 9.58
N GLU A 104 8.76 0.59 8.34
CA GLU A 104 8.57 -0.46 7.35
C GLU A 104 9.91 -0.85 6.74
N GLU A 105 10.17 -2.15 6.67
CA GLU A 105 11.29 -2.73 5.95
C GLU A 105 10.76 -3.66 4.86
N ARG A 106 11.35 -3.57 3.66
CA ARG A 106 10.97 -4.38 2.50
C ARG A 106 12.17 -5.18 2.03
N THR A 107 12.15 -6.47 2.35
CA THR A 107 13.26 -7.37 2.01
C THR A 107 12.83 -8.28 0.88
N PRO A 108 13.47 -8.25 -0.30
CA PRO A 108 13.16 -9.17 -1.38
C PRO A 108 13.12 -10.62 -0.88
N TRP A 109 12.14 -11.40 -1.34
CA TRP A 109 11.96 -12.76 -0.82
C TRP A 109 13.21 -13.62 -1.01
N ALA A 110 13.94 -13.42 -2.12
CA ALA A 110 15.21 -14.09 -2.41
C ALA A 110 16.32 -13.81 -1.37
N ASP A 111 16.30 -12.65 -0.72
CA ASP A 111 17.30 -12.21 0.26
C ASP A 111 16.90 -12.59 1.70
N CYS A 112 15.68 -13.09 1.91
CA CYS A 112 15.20 -13.50 3.22
C CYS A 112 15.90 -14.76 3.75
N SER A 113 15.91 -14.89 5.08
CA SER A 113 16.38 -16.10 5.75
C SER A 113 15.53 -17.31 5.37
N ARG A 114 16.09 -18.52 5.55
CA ARG A 114 15.40 -19.76 5.21
C ARG A 114 14.09 -19.96 5.98
N GLU A 115 14.10 -19.64 7.27
CA GLU A 115 12.93 -19.79 8.13
C GLU A 115 11.80 -18.87 7.66
N VAL A 116 12.14 -17.59 7.41
CA VAL A 116 11.20 -16.60 6.88
C VAL A 116 10.66 -17.02 5.52
N LYS A 117 11.50 -17.57 4.63
CA LYS A 117 11.07 -18.10 3.34
C LYS A 117 10.01 -19.19 3.48
N LEU A 118 10.22 -20.15 4.38
CA LEU A 118 9.28 -21.26 4.60
C LEU A 118 7.95 -20.78 5.19
N GLN A 119 7.99 -19.89 6.18
CA GLN A 119 6.79 -19.34 6.81
C GLN A 119 5.99 -18.47 5.83
N SER A 120 6.68 -17.56 5.14
CA SER A 120 6.05 -16.66 4.16
C SER A 120 5.53 -17.40 2.93
N PHE A 121 6.17 -18.49 2.49
CA PHE A 121 5.70 -19.28 1.35
C PHE A 121 4.28 -19.82 1.55
N ALA A 122 3.92 -20.20 2.78
CA ALA A 122 2.56 -20.66 3.10
C ALA A 122 1.49 -19.58 2.85
N MET A 123 1.87 -18.30 2.80
CA MET A 123 0.99 -17.16 2.56
C MET A 123 0.80 -16.83 1.08
N LEU A 124 1.54 -17.47 0.19
CA LEU A 124 1.52 -17.17 -1.24
C LEU A 124 0.11 -17.30 -1.87
N PRO A 125 -0.69 -18.35 -1.58
CA PRO A 125 -2.05 -18.43 -2.13
C PRO A 125 -2.95 -17.27 -1.68
N GLU A 126 -2.84 -16.86 -0.42
CA GLU A 126 -3.62 -15.75 0.14
C GLU A 126 -3.22 -14.41 -0.48
N LEU A 127 -1.92 -14.18 -0.69
CA LEU A 127 -1.42 -13.00 -1.38
C LEU A 127 -1.98 -12.92 -2.81
N LEU A 128 -1.98 -14.03 -3.55
CA LEU A 128 -2.53 -14.08 -4.91
C LEU A 128 -4.02 -13.76 -4.94
N GLY A 129 -4.79 -14.29 -3.98
CA GLY A 129 -6.22 -13.92 -3.82
C GLY A 129 -6.39 -12.43 -3.54
N SER A 130 -5.59 -11.87 -2.63
CA SER A 130 -5.62 -10.45 -2.28
C SER A 130 -5.26 -9.55 -3.47
N LEU A 131 -4.28 -9.96 -4.28
CA LEU A 131 -3.92 -9.27 -5.52
C LEU A 131 -5.08 -9.26 -6.52
N ALA A 132 -5.74 -10.40 -6.75
CA ALA A 132 -6.87 -10.49 -7.67
C ALA A 132 -8.00 -9.54 -7.25
N THR A 133 -8.39 -9.57 -5.96
CA THR A 133 -9.39 -8.65 -5.42
C THR A 133 -8.98 -7.19 -5.58
N ARG A 134 -7.71 -6.86 -5.31
CA ARG A 134 -7.24 -5.48 -5.42
C ARG A 134 -7.19 -4.98 -6.86
N VAL A 135 -6.81 -5.85 -7.81
CA VAL A 135 -6.84 -5.54 -9.25
C VAL A 135 -8.27 -5.23 -9.70
N GLU A 136 -9.24 -6.06 -9.29
CA GLU A 136 -10.65 -5.85 -9.62
C GLU A 136 -11.19 -4.54 -9.03
N GLU A 137 -10.89 -4.26 -7.76
CA GLU A 137 -11.27 -3.02 -7.08
C GLU A 137 -10.72 -1.78 -7.80
N VAL A 138 -9.41 -1.78 -8.10
CA VAL A 138 -8.75 -0.67 -8.80
C VAL A 138 -9.31 -0.51 -10.21
N ALA A 139 -9.56 -1.60 -10.94
CA ALA A 139 -10.15 -1.55 -12.27
C ALA A 139 -11.56 -0.95 -12.24
N SER A 140 -12.41 -1.39 -11.29
CA SER A 140 -13.77 -0.87 -11.11
C SER A 140 -13.77 0.61 -10.76
N GLN A 141 -12.91 1.03 -9.82
CA GLN A 141 -12.79 2.43 -9.42
C GLN A 141 -12.26 3.30 -10.55
N THR A 142 -11.31 2.81 -11.34
CA THR A 142 -10.78 3.51 -12.50
C THR A 142 -11.87 3.71 -13.56
N ALA A 143 -12.67 2.69 -13.87
CA ALA A 143 -13.77 2.79 -14.82
C ALA A 143 -14.78 3.88 -14.40
N LYS A 144 -15.24 3.86 -13.15
CA LYS A 144 -16.14 4.88 -12.59
C LYS A 144 -15.54 6.29 -12.65
N THR A 145 -14.25 6.41 -12.35
CA THR A 145 -13.55 7.70 -12.39
C THR A 145 -13.44 8.23 -13.82
N VAL A 146 -13.16 7.37 -14.79
CA VAL A 146 -13.10 7.74 -16.21
C VAL A 146 -14.47 8.25 -16.70
N GLU A 147 -15.57 7.60 -16.31
CA GLU A 147 -16.93 8.05 -16.64
C GLU A 147 -17.22 9.43 -16.04
N ALA A 148 -16.97 9.61 -14.74
CA ALA A 148 -17.18 10.89 -14.06
C ALA A 148 -16.35 12.04 -14.67
N VAL A 149 -15.09 11.77 -15.05
CA VAL A 149 -14.23 12.77 -15.71
C VAL A 149 -14.76 13.11 -17.11
N ARG A 150 -15.28 12.15 -17.86
CA ARG A 150 -15.90 12.40 -19.17
C ARG A 150 -17.13 13.29 -19.05
N GLU A 151 -18.03 13.00 -18.11
CA GLU A 151 -19.21 13.83 -17.85
C GLU A 151 -18.84 15.26 -17.48
N LEU A 152 -17.83 15.44 -16.63
CA LEU A 152 -17.33 16.75 -16.24
C LEU A 152 -16.70 17.50 -17.43
N LEU A 153 -15.95 16.81 -18.29
CA LEU A 153 -15.41 17.39 -19.52
C LEU A 153 -16.52 17.82 -20.50
N ASP A 154 -17.59 17.04 -20.63
CA ASP A 154 -18.74 17.38 -21.47
C ASP A 154 -19.53 18.57 -20.93
N MET A 155 -19.70 18.67 -19.61
CA MET A 155 -20.28 19.84 -18.96
C MET A 155 -19.46 21.11 -19.21
N MET A 156 -18.12 21.03 -19.11
CA MET A 156 -17.25 22.17 -19.37
C MET A 156 -17.17 22.55 -20.85
N ARG A 157 -17.40 21.60 -21.75
CA ARG A 157 -17.40 21.82 -23.21
C ARG A 157 -18.72 22.34 -23.74
N ARG A 158 -19.84 22.17 -23.03
CA ARG A 158 -21.09 22.84 -23.39
C ARG A 158 -20.81 24.34 -23.39
N PRO A 159 -20.90 25.01 -24.55
CA PRO A 159 -20.88 26.47 -24.55
C PRO A 159 -21.95 26.95 -23.58
N LEU A 160 -21.72 28.10 -22.94
CA LEU A 160 -22.86 28.95 -22.58
C LEU A 160 -23.54 29.30 -23.91
N ASP A 161 -24.38 28.40 -24.43
CA ASP A 161 -25.36 28.73 -25.45
C ASP A 161 -26.36 29.63 -24.74
N ALA A 162 -26.01 30.91 -24.72
CA ALA A 162 -26.96 31.99 -24.58
C ALA A 162 -27.82 31.99 -25.86
N PRO A 163 -29.13 31.83 -25.69
CA PRO A 163 -30.01 32.76 -26.35
C PRO A 163 -30.98 33.31 -25.31
N GLU A 164 -30.67 34.48 -24.76
CA GLU A 164 -31.76 35.37 -24.40
C GLU A 164 -31.96 36.31 -25.59
N PRO A 165 -32.98 36.07 -26.46
CA PRO A 165 -33.41 37.11 -27.37
C PRO A 165 -33.95 38.25 -26.51
N VAL A 166 -33.20 39.34 -26.44
CA VAL A 166 -33.68 40.61 -25.86
C VAL A 166 -34.95 40.98 -26.60
N PRO A 167 -36.14 41.03 -25.94
CA PRO A 167 -37.30 41.65 -26.55
C PRO A 167 -36.98 43.13 -26.75
N ALA A 168 -37.00 43.58 -28.00
CA ALA A 168 -36.90 44.98 -28.35
C ALA A 168 -38.03 45.76 -27.68
N GLY A 169 -37.71 46.53 -26.65
CA GLY A 169 -38.59 47.57 -26.11
C GLY A 169 -38.85 47.49 -24.60
N ALA A 170 -37.95 48.07 -23.81
CA ALA A 170 -38.33 48.69 -22.54
C ALA A 170 -37.33 49.82 -22.19
N PRO A 171 -37.82 50.99 -21.74
CA PRO A 171 -37.02 52.17 -21.49
C PRO A 171 -36.12 52.02 -20.25
N SER A 172 -34.93 52.61 -20.37
CA SER A 172 -33.87 52.72 -19.35
C SER A 172 -34.41 53.18 -17.98
N PRO A 173 -34.21 52.40 -16.90
CA PRO A 173 -34.29 52.91 -15.54
C PRO A 173 -32.91 53.36 -15.04
N SER A 174 -32.93 54.51 -14.39
CA SER A 174 -31.85 55.35 -13.86
C SER A 174 -30.81 54.64 -12.98
N PRO A 175 -29.58 55.18 -12.87
CA PRO A 175 -28.54 54.59 -12.03
C PRO A 175 -28.83 54.76 -10.53
N PRO A 176 -28.52 53.76 -9.68
CA PRO A 176 -28.55 53.91 -8.23
C PRO A 176 -27.31 54.67 -7.69
N PRO A 177 -27.42 55.29 -6.50
CA PRO A 177 -26.35 56.06 -5.90
C PRO A 177 -25.21 55.19 -5.37
N SER A 178 -23.99 55.72 -5.52
CA SER A 178 -22.75 55.23 -4.95
C SER A 178 -22.87 55.00 -3.44
N ASN A 179 -22.62 53.76 -3.00
CA ASN A 179 -22.26 53.45 -1.62
C ASN A 179 -20.77 53.11 -1.61
N ASP A 180 -19.99 54.04 -1.08
CA ASP A 180 -18.65 53.80 -0.57
C ASP A 180 -18.75 52.83 0.62
N LEU A 181 -18.29 51.60 0.42
CA LEU A 181 -17.98 50.68 1.51
C LEU A 181 -16.52 50.30 1.41
N ASP A 182 -15.74 51.03 2.21
CA ASP A 182 -14.39 50.69 2.64
C ASP A 182 -14.43 49.33 3.35
N LEU A 183 -13.83 48.31 2.75
CA LEU A 183 -13.54 47.03 3.41
C LEU A 183 -12.05 46.77 3.29
N THR A 184 -11.34 47.18 4.34
CA THR A 184 -9.95 46.86 4.63
C THR A 184 -9.75 45.34 4.66
N VAL A 185 -8.98 44.84 3.69
CA VAL A 185 -8.42 43.48 3.69
C VAL A 185 -7.22 43.45 4.64
N THR A 186 -7.40 42.94 5.86
CA THR A 186 -6.28 42.47 6.69
C THR A 186 -5.85 41.10 6.21
N SER A 187 -4.73 41.06 5.48
CA SER A 187 -4.02 39.85 5.12
C SER A 187 -3.27 39.33 6.35
N ASP A 188 -3.55 38.10 6.78
CA ASP A 188 -2.76 37.39 7.78
C ASP A 188 -1.95 36.27 7.10
N PRO A 189 -0.62 36.42 6.93
CA PRO A 189 0.21 35.43 6.25
C PRO A 189 1.11 34.72 7.25
N THR A 190 0.57 33.88 8.14
CA THR A 190 1.41 32.94 8.89
C THR A 190 0.72 31.60 9.05
N LEU A 191 1.24 30.55 8.39
CA LEU A 191 1.35 29.16 8.89
C LEU A 191 1.64 28.16 7.76
N PHE A 192 2.84 28.27 7.17
CA PHE A 192 3.46 27.14 6.48
C PHE A 192 4.84 26.89 7.08
N LYS A 193 4.89 26.10 8.17
CA LYS A 193 6.12 25.47 8.64
C LYS A 193 6.25 24.11 7.96
N ARG A 194 7.15 24.02 6.98
CA ARG A 194 7.62 22.74 6.42
C ARG A 194 8.51 22.01 7.45
N PRO A 195 8.35 20.69 7.68
CA PRO A 195 9.33 19.91 8.42
C PRO A 195 10.61 19.77 7.59
N ARG A 196 11.78 19.92 8.24
CA ARG A 196 13.09 19.55 7.64
C ARG A 196 13.30 18.03 7.79
N PRO A 197 13.88 17.35 6.79
CA PRO A 197 14.34 15.98 6.96
C PRO A 197 15.61 15.93 7.82
N ARG A 198 15.69 14.93 8.69
CA ARG A 198 16.95 14.41 9.25
C ARG A 198 17.42 13.25 8.39
#